data_AF-A0A5B7AIU7-F1
#
_entry.id   AF-A0A5B7AIU7-F1
#
_cell.length_a   1.000
_cell.length_b   1.000
_cell.length_c   1.000
_cell.angle_alpha   90.00
_cell.angle_beta   90.00
_cell.angle_gamma   90.00
#
_symmetry.space_group_name_H-M   'P 1'
#
loop_
_entity.id
_entity.type
_entity.pdbx_description
1 polymer ?
#
loop_
_entity_poly.entity_id
_entity_poly.type
_entity_poly.pdbx_seq_one_letter_code
_entity_poly.pdbx_strand_id
1 'polypeptide(L)'
;MSTRQPEFTPPQQDSGVPFLCEESSTSPLMEDINYDAINVEGSSTDDEGNNRNDGGNNGNGENGNNDNQNENDNGNAYQRKGRKRTSTVWNEFKEVVTKEGIKKMKCIYCVQLFVIPPTGATTQFHRHLTRCTQRQLAKKKQKMLSVEKNEDDSVTTVSNFKYDYAKVRELASHMILYHEYPFLQMEHVLFNKFMRANTPNWKKITRTTAKNDCRATYEIEKKKLKTLLKSVNRVNITTDMWKSGNQKIGYMVVTGHFIDSEWRLQKRVLNFFNVPPPHSGVIIADALQKCFIEWGIEDKVSTITVDNAKYNDTAVRILKDNFSLKKKLAFAGKIFHARCCAHIINLMVQDGIKEIGDIVDIVREAVKYLNASEARLIQFSGIAKQLQLSSKKLILDCPTRWNSTYLMLAAALKFREVFPRYQDRDPGFSYVPSLEDWIKVEHLCQFLGLFHVVTNLISGSEYPTANLFLP
;
A
#
# COMPACT_ATOMS: atom_id res chain seq x y z
N MET A 1 23.76 42.63 -47.49
CA MET A 1 22.36 43.14 -47.48
C MET A 1 21.61 42.37 -46.42
N SER A 2 21.12 43.10 -45.42
CA SER A 2 20.50 42.61 -44.18
C SER A 2 19.15 41.96 -44.47
N THR A 3 18.95 40.72 -44.01
CA THR A 3 17.65 40.03 -44.04
C THR A 3 17.01 40.09 -42.65
N ARG A 4 15.84 40.75 -42.61
CA ARG A 4 15.02 41.08 -41.45
C ARG A 4 14.54 39.84 -40.70
N GLN A 5 14.59 39.91 -39.37
CA GLN A 5 13.79 39.06 -38.47
C GLN A 5 12.34 39.57 -38.43
N PRO A 6 11.35 38.69 -38.21
CA PRO A 6 9.97 39.11 -38.00
C PRO A 6 9.74 39.54 -36.53
N GLU A 7 9.19 40.74 -36.36
CA GLU A 7 8.71 41.29 -35.08
C GLU A 7 7.53 40.48 -34.54
N PHE A 8 7.56 40.17 -33.25
CA PHE A 8 6.48 39.51 -32.52
C PHE A 8 5.77 40.56 -31.66
N THR A 9 4.53 40.88 -32.00
CA THR A 9 3.67 41.81 -31.25
C THR A 9 2.97 41.06 -30.11
N PRO A 10 3.00 41.53 -28.85
CA PRO A 10 2.30 40.88 -27.74
C PRO A 10 0.78 41.18 -27.79
N PRO A 11 -0.09 40.23 -27.40
CA PRO A 11 -1.53 40.50 -27.29
C PRO A 11 -1.87 41.34 -26.05
N GLN A 12 -2.88 42.20 -26.24
CA GLN A 12 -3.42 43.14 -25.26
C GLN A 12 -3.97 42.44 -24.00
N GLN A 13 -3.74 43.07 -22.84
CA GLN A 13 -4.34 42.71 -21.55
C GLN A 13 -5.83 43.05 -21.57
N ASP A 14 -6.68 42.03 -21.50
CA ASP A 14 -8.08 42.19 -21.12
C ASP A 14 -8.24 42.01 -19.60
N SER A 15 -8.89 42.99 -19.01
CA SER A 15 -9.13 43.16 -17.58
C SER A 15 -10.30 42.30 -17.08
N GLY A 16 -10.01 41.45 -16.08
CA GLY A 16 -10.87 41.23 -14.91
C GLY A 16 -12.02 40.24 -15.01
N VAL A 17 -11.82 39.03 -14.44
CA VAL A 17 -12.69 38.37 -13.43
C VAL A 17 -11.80 37.41 -12.61
N PRO A 18 -11.86 37.38 -11.26
CA PRO A 18 -11.11 36.40 -10.48
C PRO A 18 -11.72 35.01 -10.64
N PHE A 19 -10.94 34.06 -11.15
CA PHE A 19 -11.28 32.64 -11.16
C PHE A 19 -11.33 32.12 -9.72
N LEU A 20 -12.55 31.85 -9.22
CA LEU A 20 -12.80 31.04 -8.04
C LEU A 20 -12.47 29.58 -8.39
N CYS A 21 -11.35 29.06 -7.90
CA CYS A 21 -11.11 27.63 -7.87
C CYS A 21 -11.93 27.00 -6.74
N GLU A 22 -12.98 26.27 -7.09
CA GLU A 22 -13.62 25.32 -6.19
C GLU A 22 -12.61 24.22 -5.82
N GLU A 23 -12.31 24.12 -4.53
CA GLU A 23 -11.47 23.07 -3.95
C GLU A 23 -12.23 21.73 -3.98
N SER A 24 -11.97 20.87 -4.96
CA SER A 24 -12.37 19.47 -4.91
C SER A 24 -11.40 18.69 -4.00
N SER A 25 -11.62 18.78 -2.69
CA SER A 25 -10.93 17.96 -1.69
C SER A 25 -11.49 16.54 -1.69
N THR A 26 -10.81 15.60 -2.34
CA THR A 26 -11.04 14.16 -2.12
C THR A 26 -9.73 13.44 -1.88
N SER A 27 -9.30 13.44 -0.62
CA SER A 27 -8.55 12.32 -0.05
C SER A 27 -9.27 11.90 1.24
N PRO A 28 -9.60 10.60 1.41
CA PRO A 28 -10.41 10.14 2.55
C PRO A 28 -9.58 10.20 3.83
N LEU A 29 -10.07 10.96 4.80
CA LEU A 29 -9.65 10.86 6.19
C LEU A 29 -10.11 9.52 6.75
N MET A 30 -9.20 8.89 7.48
CA MET A 30 -9.41 7.72 8.33
C MET A 30 -10.52 8.07 9.33
N GLU A 31 -11.72 7.51 9.16
CA GLU A 31 -12.81 7.63 10.13
C GLU A 31 -12.56 6.63 11.28
N ASP A 32 -12.54 7.17 12.49
CA ASP A 32 -12.43 6.43 13.75
C ASP A 32 -13.64 5.49 13.92
N ILE A 33 -13.36 4.20 14.04
CA ILE A 33 -14.35 3.18 14.35
C ILE A 33 -14.69 3.30 15.85
N ASN A 34 -15.91 3.72 16.14
CA ASN A 34 -16.51 3.73 17.47
C ASN A 34 -16.69 2.28 17.99
N TYR A 35 -16.01 1.94 19.09
CA TYR A 35 -16.00 0.61 19.70
C TYR A 35 -16.89 0.49 20.96
N ASP A 36 -17.85 1.39 21.15
CA ASP A 36 -18.79 1.29 22.28
C ASP A 36 -20.17 0.79 21.83
N ALA A 37 -20.29 -0.54 21.70
CA ALA A 37 -21.50 -1.31 22.01
C ALA A 37 -21.27 -2.78 21.67
N ILE A 38 -20.92 -3.61 22.66
CA ILE A 38 -21.47 -4.95 22.90
C ILE A 38 -21.13 -5.30 24.35
N ASN A 39 -22.14 -5.20 25.21
CA ASN A 39 -22.17 -5.84 26.52
C ASN A 39 -22.54 -7.31 26.28
N VAL A 40 -21.68 -8.27 26.62
CA VAL A 40 -22.13 -9.59 27.08
C VAL A 40 -21.20 -10.05 28.21
N GLU A 41 -21.87 -10.36 29.31
CA GLU A 41 -21.45 -10.81 30.62
C GLU A 41 -20.37 -11.91 30.63
N GLY A 42 -19.56 -11.88 31.69
CA GLY A 42 -18.40 -12.74 31.86
C GLY A 42 -18.69 -14.12 32.47
N SER A 43 -17.63 -14.92 32.52
CA SER A 43 -17.37 -15.81 33.64
C SER A 43 -15.86 -16.03 33.76
N SER A 44 -15.34 -15.61 34.91
CA SER A 44 -14.05 -15.90 35.51
C SER A 44 -13.68 -17.38 35.44
N THR A 45 -12.38 -17.67 35.26
CA THR A 45 -11.52 -18.29 36.29
C THR A 45 -10.06 -18.18 35.85
N ASP A 46 -9.28 -17.51 36.69
CA ASP A 46 -7.94 -17.82 37.21
C ASP A 46 -7.43 -19.24 36.87
N ASP A 47 -6.13 -19.54 36.74
CA ASP A 47 -5.01 -18.99 37.46
C ASP A 47 -3.69 -19.39 36.77
N GLU A 48 -2.68 -18.57 37.01
CA GLU A 48 -1.26 -18.88 37.22
C GLU A 48 -0.46 -19.89 36.38
N GLY A 49 0.82 -19.54 36.18
CA GLY A 49 1.87 -20.57 36.32
C GLY A 49 2.96 -20.66 35.25
N ASN A 50 3.64 -19.55 35.00
CA ASN A 50 5.11 -19.43 35.02
C ASN A 50 6.03 -20.55 34.45
N ASN A 51 6.98 -20.04 33.66
CA ASN A 51 8.43 -20.32 33.71
C ASN A 51 9.09 -21.41 32.83
N ARG A 52 9.94 -20.86 31.95
CA ARG A 52 11.42 -21.06 31.86
C ARG A 52 11.90 -22.38 31.24
N ASN A 53 12.57 -22.25 30.10
CA ASN A 53 14.05 -22.37 29.96
C ASN A 53 14.36 -23.74 29.33
N ASP A 54 15.40 -23.97 28.55
CA ASP A 54 16.44 -23.18 27.90
C ASP A 54 17.10 -24.14 26.89
N GLY A 55 17.75 -23.60 25.86
CA GLY A 55 18.82 -24.26 25.10
C GLY A 55 18.45 -25.50 24.26
N GLY A 56 18.96 -25.71 23.05
CA GLY A 56 20.02 -25.04 22.32
C GLY A 56 20.43 -25.93 21.16
N ASN A 57 20.77 -25.27 20.06
CA ASN A 57 21.76 -25.65 19.06
C ASN A 57 21.41 -26.62 17.89
N ASN A 58 21.36 -25.99 16.71
CA ASN A 58 22.04 -26.29 15.44
C ASN A 58 21.87 -27.62 14.71
N GLY A 59 21.47 -27.51 13.43
CA GLY A 59 21.82 -28.47 12.39
C GLY A 59 21.00 -28.34 11.10
N ASN A 60 21.63 -27.82 10.04
CA ASN A 60 21.17 -27.70 8.65
C ASN A 60 20.40 -28.91 8.08
N GLY A 61 19.53 -28.64 7.09
CA GLY A 61 19.19 -29.64 6.06
C GLY A 61 17.85 -29.39 5.37
N GLU A 62 17.90 -29.11 4.08
CA GLU A 62 16.77 -28.81 3.20
C GLU A 62 15.81 -29.98 2.94
N ASN A 63 14.61 -29.60 2.49
CA ASN A 63 13.65 -30.29 1.62
C ASN A 63 12.66 -31.32 2.17
N GLY A 64 11.37 -31.00 1.97
CA GLY A 64 10.48 -31.90 1.23
C GLY A 64 9.25 -32.43 1.97
N ASN A 65 8.13 -31.73 1.78
CA ASN A 65 6.75 -32.23 1.62
C ASN A 65 6.14 -33.28 2.59
N ASN A 66 5.03 -32.81 3.19
CA ASN A 66 3.74 -33.50 3.37
C ASN A 66 3.73 -34.89 4.02
N ASP A 67 3.42 -34.91 5.32
CA ASP A 67 2.65 -35.99 5.92
C ASP A 67 1.50 -35.42 6.77
N ASN A 68 0.27 -35.71 6.32
CA ASN A 68 -0.89 -35.78 7.21
C ASN A 68 -0.96 -37.24 7.67
N GLN A 69 -0.49 -37.52 8.88
CA GLN A 69 -0.75 -38.75 9.60
C GLN A 69 -1.77 -38.47 10.70
N ASN A 70 -2.94 -39.10 10.60
CA ASN A 70 -3.75 -39.43 11.77
C ASN A 70 -3.42 -40.89 12.10
N GLU A 71 -2.68 -41.09 13.19
CA GLU A 71 -2.46 -42.39 13.81
C GLU A 71 -3.52 -42.68 14.89
N ASN A 72 -3.95 -43.94 14.90
CA ASN A 72 -4.33 -44.81 16.03
C ASN A 72 -5.07 -46.00 15.38
N ASP A 73 -4.78 -47.28 15.59
CA ASP A 73 -4.17 -47.94 16.73
C ASP A 73 -3.65 -49.35 16.32
N ASN A 74 -2.79 -49.90 17.18
CA ASN A 74 -2.10 -51.18 17.27
C ASN A 74 -2.57 -52.42 16.47
N GLY A 75 -1.59 -53.16 15.94
CA GLY A 75 -1.74 -54.58 15.56
C GLY A 75 -0.58 -55.22 14.77
N ASN A 76 0.33 -55.91 15.47
CA ASN A 76 1.22 -57.03 15.10
C ASN A 76 2.04 -57.03 13.77
N ALA A 77 3.36 -57.06 13.92
CA ALA A 77 4.40 -56.88 12.89
C ALA A 77 4.73 -58.08 11.95
N TYR A 78 3.96 -59.18 11.96
CA TYR A 78 4.35 -60.40 11.21
C TYR A 78 3.21 -61.10 10.43
N GLN A 79 2.35 -60.34 9.75
CA GLN A 79 1.56 -60.87 8.63
C GLN A 79 1.92 -60.16 7.34
N ARG A 80 2.13 -60.90 6.25
CA ARG A 80 2.28 -60.33 4.90
C ARG A 80 1.09 -59.41 4.62
N LYS A 81 1.32 -58.08 4.61
CA LYS A 81 0.32 -57.10 4.20
C LYS A 81 -0.17 -57.47 2.79
N GLY A 82 -1.46 -57.79 2.67
CA GLY A 82 -2.09 -58.08 1.39
C GLY A 82 -1.90 -56.91 0.42
N ARG A 83 -1.62 -57.22 -0.85
CA ARG A 83 -1.36 -56.21 -1.91
C ARG A 83 -2.50 -55.18 -1.91
N LYS A 84 -2.18 -53.89 -1.72
CA LYS A 84 -3.17 -52.80 -1.75
C LYS A 84 -3.86 -52.79 -3.13
N ARG A 85 -5.18 -52.66 -3.13
CA ARG A 85 -5.98 -52.58 -4.37
C ARG A 85 -5.70 -51.24 -5.06
N THR A 86 -5.08 -51.26 -6.24
CA THR A 86 -4.59 -50.05 -6.94
C THR A 86 -5.56 -49.46 -7.98
N SER A 87 -6.67 -50.13 -8.27
CA SER A 87 -7.61 -49.68 -9.30
C SER A 87 -8.56 -48.59 -8.79
N THR A 88 -8.75 -47.52 -9.57
CA THR A 88 -9.67 -46.41 -9.28
C THR A 88 -11.14 -46.84 -9.14
N VAL A 89 -11.47 -48.03 -9.66
CA VAL A 89 -12.80 -48.63 -9.62
C VAL A 89 -13.26 -48.92 -8.19
N TRP A 90 -12.34 -49.15 -7.25
CA TRP A 90 -12.67 -49.44 -5.85
C TRP A 90 -13.25 -48.25 -5.08
N ASN A 91 -13.04 -47.02 -5.55
CA ASN A 91 -13.63 -45.82 -4.92
C ASN A 91 -15.15 -45.71 -5.16
N GLU A 92 -15.69 -46.46 -6.13
CA GLU A 92 -17.07 -46.37 -6.59
C GLU A 92 -17.93 -47.58 -6.13
N PHE A 93 -17.33 -48.51 -5.36
CA PHE A 93 -17.97 -49.71 -4.82
C PHE A 93 -17.66 -49.86 -3.33
N LYS A 94 -18.62 -50.40 -2.57
CA LYS A 94 -18.50 -50.70 -1.15
C LYS A 94 -18.54 -52.21 -0.91
N GLU A 95 -17.61 -52.75 -0.14
CA GLU A 95 -17.62 -54.16 0.24
C GLU A 95 -18.75 -54.44 1.26
N VAL A 96 -19.56 -55.46 1.01
CA VAL A 96 -20.67 -55.86 1.88
C VAL A 96 -20.60 -57.37 2.08
N VAL A 97 -20.68 -57.80 3.34
CA VAL A 97 -20.76 -59.22 3.71
C VAL A 97 -22.23 -59.61 3.78
N THR A 98 -22.62 -60.61 2.99
CA THR A 98 -23.98 -61.16 3.02
C THR A 98 -24.18 -62.01 4.28
N LYS A 99 -25.42 -62.25 4.75
CA LYS A 99 -25.71 -63.02 5.98
C LYS A 99 -25.09 -64.44 6.00
N GLU A 100 -24.74 -64.97 4.83
CA GLU A 100 -24.08 -66.27 4.62
C GLU A 100 -22.53 -66.18 4.63
N GLY A 101 -21.94 -65.06 5.06
CA GLY A 101 -20.48 -64.90 5.18
C GLY A 101 -19.74 -64.61 3.87
N ILE A 102 -20.44 -64.56 2.73
CA ILE A 102 -19.83 -64.30 1.42
C ILE A 102 -19.61 -62.79 1.21
N LYS A 103 -18.35 -62.41 0.92
CA LYS A 103 -17.94 -61.04 0.58
C LYS A 103 -18.35 -60.69 -0.85
N LYS A 104 -19.25 -59.71 -1.00
CA LYS A 104 -19.69 -59.16 -2.29
C LYS A 104 -19.39 -57.65 -2.35
N MET A 105 -19.33 -57.12 -3.55
CA MET A 105 -19.10 -55.70 -3.81
C MET A 105 -20.39 -55.02 -4.27
N LYS A 106 -20.80 -53.97 -3.56
CA LYS A 106 -22.01 -53.20 -3.82
C LYS A 106 -21.68 -51.91 -4.55
N CYS A 107 -22.30 -51.67 -5.70
CA CYS A 107 -22.17 -50.39 -6.40
C CYS A 107 -22.82 -49.27 -5.56
N ILE A 108 -22.13 -48.13 -5.38
CA ILE A 108 -22.64 -47.02 -4.56
C ILE A 108 -23.88 -46.36 -5.20
N TYR A 109 -23.97 -46.34 -6.54
CA TYR A 109 -25.01 -45.62 -7.27
C TYR A 109 -26.28 -46.43 -7.51
N CYS A 110 -26.15 -47.68 -7.96
CA CYS A 110 -27.30 -48.52 -8.31
C CYS A 110 -27.54 -49.66 -7.31
N VAL A 111 -26.72 -49.76 -6.25
CA VAL A 111 -26.94 -50.68 -5.12
C VAL A 111 -26.81 -52.17 -5.51
N GLN A 112 -26.51 -52.50 -6.78
CA GLN A 112 -26.31 -53.86 -7.27
C GLN A 112 -25.08 -54.54 -6.66
N LEU A 113 -25.20 -55.84 -6.37
CA LEU A 113 -24.18 -56.67 -5.74
C LEU A 113 -23.44 -57.53 -6.78
N PHE A 114 -22.11 -57.57 -6.67
CA PHE A 114 -21.21 -58.29 -7.55
C PHE A 114 -20.33 -59.27 -6.76
N VAL A 115 -20.13 -60.47 -7.29
CA VAL A 115 -19.22 -61.47 -6.73
C VAL A 115 -17.77 -61.06 -7.01
N ILE A 116 -16.89 -61.17 -6.02
CA ILE A 116 -15.47 -60.86 -6.20
C ILE A 116 -14.78 -62.08 -6.85
N PRO A 117 -14.21 -61.97 -8.05
CA PRO A 117 -13.49 -63.07 -8.66
C PRO A 117 -12.19 -63.34 -7.88
N PRO A 118 -11.80 -64.62 -7.70
CA PRO A 118 -10.60 -65.00 -6.95
C PRO A 118 -9.30 -64.47 -7.57
N THR A 119 -9.32 -64.14 -8.86
CA THR A 119 -8.20 -63.56 -9.62
C THR A 119 -8.00 -62.06 -9.39
N GLY A 120 -8.89 -61.38 -8.64
CA GLY A 120 -8.78 -59.94 -8.37
C GLY A 120 -9.00 -59.04 -9.59
N ALA A 121 -9.50 -59.59 -10.71
CA ALA A 121 -9.74 -58.84 -11.94
C ALA A 121 -10.86 -57.80 -11.77
N THR A 122 -10.62 -56.56 -12.22
CA THR A 122 -11.54 -55.43 -12.06
C THR A 122 -12.44 -55.16 -13.29
N THR A 123 -12.32 -55.99 -14.34
CA THR A 123 -12.96 -55.77 -15.64
C THR A 123 -14.49 -55.80 -15.57
N GLN A 124 -15.08 -56.62 -14.70
CA GLN A 124 -16.54 -56.67 -14.50
C GLN A 124 -17.09 -55.38 -13.86
N PHE A 125 -16.36 -54.82 -12.89
CA PHE A 125 -16.75 -53.60 -12.20
C PHE A 125 -16.62 -52.39 -13.13
N HIS A 126 -15.59 -52.39 -13.98
CA HIS A 126 -15.41 -51.34 -14.98
C HIS A 126 -16.51 -51.37 -16.05
N ARG A 127 -16.86 -52.56 -16.55
CA ARG A 127 -18.00 -52.76 -17.47
C ARG A 127 -19.34 -52.34 -16.86
N HIS A 128 -19.52 -52.55 -15.56
CA HIS A 128 -20.71 -52.06 -14.86
C HIS A 128 -20.73 -50.53 -14.75
N LEU A 129 -19.62 -49.89 -14.34
CA LEU A 129 -19.57 -48.43 -14.16
C LEU A 129 -19.78 -47.63 -15.46
N THR A 130 -19.45 -48.20 -16.63
CA THR A 130 -19.72 -47.57 -17.92
C THR A 130 -21.19 -47.65 -18.32
N ARG A 131 -21.87 -48.76 -17.94
CA ARG A 131 -23.29 -49.01 -18.25
C ARG A 131 -24.27 -48.58 -17.15
N CYS A 132 -23.80 -48.23 -15.96
CA CYS A 132 -24.65 -47.83 -14.84
C CYS A 132 -25.34 -46.48 -15.11
N THR A 133 -26.63 -46.54 -15.42
CA THR A 133 -27.48 -45.36 -15.70
C THR A 133 -27.55 -44.40 -14.51
N GLN A 134 -27.62 -44.91 -13.28
CA GLN A 134 -27.65 -44.08 -12.07
C GLN A 134 -26.35 -43.29 -11.84
N ARG A 135 -25.20 -43.86 -12.22
CA ARG A 135 -23.92 -43.14 -12.21
C ARG A 135 -23.85 -42.09 -13.31
N GLN A 136 -24.38 -42.40 -14.50
CA GLN A 136 -24.47 -41.44 -15.60
C GLN A 136 -25.37 -40.24 -15.23
N LEU A 137 -26.48 -40.50 -14.55
CA LEU A 137 -27.39 -39.46 -14.01
C LEU A 137 -26.73 -38.65 -12.89
N ALA A 138 -25.99 -39.28 -11.98
CA ALA A 138 -25.24 -38.58 -10.94
C ALA A 138 -24.16 -37.65 -11.52
N LYS A 139 -23.49 -38.05 -12.61
CA LYS A 139 -22.55 -37.18 -13.36
C LYS A 139 -23.24 -36.05 -14.13
N LYS A 140 -24.53 -36.19 -14.45
CA LYS A 140 -25.36 -35.20 -15.16
C LYS A 140 -26.07 -34.21 -14.22
N LYS A 141 -25.79 -34.19 -12.90
CA LYS A 141 -26.30 -33.14 -12.02
C LYS A 141 -25.92 -31.75 -12.56
N GLN A 142 -26.90 -30.85 -12.52
CA GLN A 142 -26.94 -29.52 -13.13
C GLN A 142 -25.69 -28.71 -12.79
N LYS A 143 -24.90 -28.33 -13.81
CA LYS A 143 -23.77 -27.41 -13.67
C LYS A 143 -24.31 -25.98 -13.78
N MET A 144 -23.82 -25.07 -12.94
CA MET A 144 -24.18 -23.64 -13.06
C MET A 144 -23.70 -23.13 -14.41
N LEU A 145 -24.61 -22.54 -15.18
CA LEU A 145 -24.32 -21.89 -16.45
C LEU A 145 -23.90 -20.45 -16.16
N SER A 146 -22.80 -19.99 -16.76
CA SER A 146 -22.43 -18.58 -16.81
C SER A 146 -22.71 -18.04 -18.20
N VAL A 147 -23.39 -16.89 -18.27
CA VAL A 147 -23.58 -16.16 -19.52
C VAL A 147 -22.50 -15.08 -19.55
N GLU A 148 -21.50 -15.26 -20.41
CA GLU A 148 -20.47 -14.25 -20.65
C GLU A 148 -20.95 -13.36 -21.80
N LYS A 149 -20.97 -12.04 -21.58
CA LYS A 149 -21.16 -11.04 -22.63
C LYS A 149 -19.77 -10.64 -23.14
N ASN A 150 -19.51 -10.80 -24.43
CA ASN A 150 -18.36 -10.15 -25.06
C ASN A 150 -18.66 -8.65 -25.21
N GLU A 151 -17.61 -7.82 -25.19
CA GLU A 151 -17.72 -6.35 -25.31
C GLU A 151 -18.28 -5.88 -26.67
N ASP A 152 -18.40 -6.78 -27.66
CA ASP A 152 -19.13 -6.56 -28.91
C ASP A 152 -20.49 -7.28 -28.89
N ASP A 153 -21.54 -6.47 -28.83
CA ASP A 153 -22.91 -6.79 -28.41
C ASP A 153 -23.72 -7.64 -29.41
N SER A 154 -23.35 -8.90 -29.65
CA SER A 154 -24.25 -9.83 -30.40
C SER A 154 -24.09 -11.34 -30.17
N VAL A 155 -23.14 -11.83 -29.35
CA VAL A 155 -23.02 -13.28 -29.08
C VAL A 155 -22.94 -13.56 -27.58
N THR A 156 -24.02 -14.08 -27.00
CA THR A 156 -24.04 -14.67 -25.66
C THR A 156 -23.54 -16.11 -25.73
N THR A 157 -22.26 -16.31 -25.42
CA THR A 157 -21.70 -17.64 -25.22
C THR A 157 -22.10 -18.17 -23.84
N VAL A 158 -22.88 -19.24 -23.82
CA VAL A 158 -23.19 -19.98 -22.59
C VAL A 158 -21.98 -20.85 -22.25
N SER A 159 -21.18 -20.41 -21.29
CA SER A 159 -20.01 -21.13 -20.79
C SER A 159 -20.37 -21.91 -19.51
N ASN A 160 -19.62 -22.97 -19.23
CA ASN A 160 -19.72 -23.66 -17.94
C ASN A 160 -19.04 -22.79 -16.88
N PHE A 161 -19.75 -22.42 -15.81
CA PHE A 161 -19.13 -21.69 -14.70
C PHE A 161 -18.06 -22.56 -14.05
N LYS A 162 -16.79 -22.18 -14.26
CA LYS A 162 -15.63 -22.79 -13.60
C LYS A 162 -15.13 -21.82 -12.54
N TYR A 163 -15.34 -22.18 -11.27
CA TYR A 163 -14.76 -21.42 -10.17
C TYR A 163 -13.23 -21.51 -10.22
N ASP A 164 -12.60 -20.41 -10.64
CA ASP A 164 -11.15 -20.29 -10.64
C ASP A 164 -10.67 -19.66 -9.34
N TYR A 165 -10.28 -20.52 -8.39
CA TYR A 165 -9.73 -20.08 -7.12
C TYR A 165 -8.42 -19.29 -7.26
N ALA A 166 -7.62 -19.56 -8.30
CA ALA A 166 -6.37 -18.83 -8.52
C ALA A 166 -6.67 -17.40 -8.95
N LYS A 167 -7.62 -17.20 -9.87
CA LYS A 167 -8.02 -15.86 -10.31
C LYS A 167 -8.61 -15.03 -9.17
N VAL A 168 -9.39 -15.66 -8.30
CA VAL A 168 -9.92 -15.01 -7.09
C VAL A 168 -8.81 -14.55 -6.15
N ARG A 169 -7.76 -15.38 -5.96
CA ARG A 169 -6.60 -15.01 -5.14
C ARG A 169 -5.76 -13.88 -5.75
N GLU A 170 -5.59 -13.90 -7.07
CA GLU A 170 -4.93 -12.81 -7.81
C GLU A 170 -5.69 -11.49 -7.65
N LEU A 171 -7.02 -11.50 -7.83
CA LEU A 171 -7.84 -10.30 -7.63
C LEU A 171 -7.84 -9.83 -6.18
N ALA A 172 -7.84 -10.77 -5.22
CA ALA A 172 -7.73 -10.43 -3.80
C ALA A 172 -6.39 -9.75 -3.47
N SER A 173 -5.26 -10.21 -4.04
CA SER A 173 -3.97 -9.55 -3.84
C SER A 173 -3.95 -8.16 -4.47
N HIS A 174 -4.54 -7.99 -5.65
CA HIS A 174 -4.68 -6.66 -6.28
C HIS A 174 -5.54 -5.72 -5.45
N MET A 175 -6.66 -6.21 -4.92
CA MET A 175 -7.55 -5.44 -4.03
C MET A 175 -6.81 -4.97 -2.77
N ILE A 176 -6.04 -5.87 -2.14
CA ILE A 176 -5.21 -5.53 -0.97
C ILE A 176 -4.18 -4.46 -1.32
N LEU A 177 -3.47 -4.62 -2.43
CA LEU A 177 -2.41 -3.70 -2.83
C LEU A 177 -2.94 -2.33 -3.27
N TYR A 178 -4.08 -2.29 -3.97
CA TYR A 178 -4.65 -1.06 -4.52
C TYR A 178 -5.36 -0.22 -3.45
N HIS A 179 -6.09 -0.87 -2.54
CA HIS A 179 -6.81 -0.18 -1.46
C HIS A 179 -6.04 -0.15 -0.14
N GLU A 180 -4.79 -0.64 -0.13
CA GLU A 180 -3.93 -0.70 1.05
C GLU A 180 -4.57 -1.42 2.25
N TYR A 181 -5.40 -2.43 1.97
CA TYR A 181 -6.10 -3.14 3.05
C TYR A 181 -5.13 -3.96 3.92
N PRO A 182 -5.38 -4.04 5.24
CA PRO A 182 -4.67 -4.98 6.08
C PRO A 182 -4.86 -6.41 5.57
N PHE A 183 -3.80 -7.23 5.59
CA PHE A 183 -3.91 -8.65 5.18
C PHE A 183 -4.96 -9.44 5.98
N LEU A 184 -5.29 -8.97 7.19
CA LEU A 184 -6.32 -9.56 8.06
C LEU A 184 -7.73 -9.43 7.47
N GLN A 185 -7.97 -8.46 6.60
CA GLN A 185 -9.27 -8.23 5.96
C GLN A 185 -9.83 -9.50 5.30
N MET A 186 -8.96 -10.31 4.69
CA MET A 186 -9.35 -11.57 4.04
C MET A 186 -9.86 -12.63 5.03
N GLU A 187 -9.53 -12.49 6.31
CA GLU A 187 -9.96 -13.40 7.38
C GLU A 187 -11.18 -12.91 8.15
N HIS A 188 -11.62 -11.66 7.94
CA HIS A 188 -12.75 -11.08 8.65
C HIS A 188 -14.02 -11.93 8.46
N VAL A 189 -14.77 -12.09 9.55
CA VAL A 189 -15.95 -12.98 9.61
C VAL A 189 -17.04 -12.52 8.64
N LEU A 190 -17.37 -11.22 8.66
CA LEU A 190 -18.41 -10.66 7.78
C LEU A 190 -18.00 -10.68 6.31
N PHE A 191 -16.73 -10.37 6.00
CA PHE A 191 -16.20 -10.46 4.65
C PHE A 191 -16.33 -11.89 4.08
N ASN A 192 -15.99 -12.91 4.88
CA ASN A 192 -16.15 -14.31 4.45
C ASN A 192 -17.62 -14.73 4.31
N LYS A 193 -18.53 -14.23 5.15
CA LYS A 193 -19.98 -14.47 4.98
C LYS A 193 -20.48 -13.83 3.69
N PHE A 194 -20.10 -12.58 3.42
CA PHE A 194 -20.42 -11.87 2.18
C PHE A 194 -19.92 -12.60 0.94
N MET A 195 -18.66 -13.06 0.93
CA MET A 195 -18.11 -13.80 -0.22
C MET A 195 -18.78 -15.15 -0.43
N ARG A 196 -19.17 -15.86 0.65
CA ARG A 196 -19.92 -17.12 0.54
C ARG A 196 -21.35 -16.92 0.01
N ALA A 197 -21.99 -15.80 0.32
CA ALA A 197 -23.30 -15.46 -0.21
C ALA A 197 -23.25 -15.23 -1.73
N ASN A 198 -22.19 -14.57 -2.22
CA ASN A 198 -22.00 -14.29 -3.64
C ASN A 198 -21.40 -15.46 -4.43
N THR A 199 -20.62 -16.33 -3.78
CA THR A 199 -19.97 -17.46 -4.44
C THR A 199 -19.94 -18.68 -3.52
N PRO A 200 -20.83 -19.68 -3.74
CA PRO A 200 -20.93 -20.87 -2.89
C PRO A 200 -19.63 -21.68 -2.76
N ASN A 201 -18.76 -21.59 -3.77
CA ASN A 201 -17.46 -22.28 -3.80
C ASN A 201 -16.32 -21.49 -3.13
N TRP A 202 -16.62 -20.36 -2.47
CA TRP A 202 -15.61 -19.53 -1.80
C TRP A 202 -14.83 -20.32 -0.75
N LYS A 203 -13.50 -20.28 -0.86
CA LYS A 203 -12.56 -20.79 0.13
C LYS A 203 -11.92 -19.60 0.84
N LYS A 204 -11.90 -19.65 2.18
CA LYS A 204 -11.27 -18.62 3.01
C LYS A 204 -9.79 -18.50 2.63
N ILE A 205 -9.35 -17.27 2.39
CA ILE A 205 -7.94 -16.93 2.18
C ILE A 205 -7.37 -16.51 3.54
N THR A 206 -6.27 -17.15 3.94
CA THR A 206 -5.59 -16.78 5.19
C THR A 206 -4.68 -15.57 4.98
N ARG A 207 -4.38 -14.84 6.06
CA ARG A 207 -3.46 -13.70 6.10
C ARG A 207 -2.09 -14.07 5.50
N THR A 208 -1.58 -15.27 5.84
CA THR A 208 -0.31 -15.78 5.31
C THR A 208 -0.39 -16.01 3.80
N THR A 209 -1.50 -16.55 3.33
CA THR A 209 -1.75 -16.79 1.90
C THR A 209 -1.84 -15.46 1.16
N ALA A 210 -2.64 -14.51 1.65
CA ALA A 210 -2.78 -13.17 1.09
C ALA A 210 -1.43 -12.43 1.02
N LYS A 211 -0.60 -12.51 2.07
CA LYS A 211 0.74 -11.94 2.09
C LYS A 211 1.65 -12.55 1.00
N ASN A 212 1.64 -13.88 0.88
CA ASN A 212 2.43 -14.58 -0.14
C ASN A 212 1.97 -14.24 -1.56
N ASP A 213 0.65 -14.09 -1.75
CA ASP A 213 0.07 -13.71 -3.04
C ASP A 213 0.45 -12.28 -3.41
N CYS A 214 0.40 -11.33 -2.47
CA CYS A 214 0.86 -9.96 -2.70
C CYS A 214 2.35 -9.92 -3.06
N ARG A 215 3.19 -10.75 -2.42
CA ARG A 215 4.61 -10.87 -2.78
C ARG A 215 4.78 -11.45 -4.19
N ALA A 216 4.01 -12.46 -4.55
CA ALA A 216 4.06 -13.04 -5.90
C ALA A 216 3.63 -12.03 -6.97
N THR A 217 2.55 -11.27 -6.73
CA THR A 217 2.13 -10.15 -7.59
C THR A 217 3.24 -9.13 -7.74
N TYR A 218 3.89 -8.72 -6.64
CA TYR A 218 5.03 -7.79 -6.69
C TYR A 218 6.17 -8.32 -7.57
N GLU A 219 6.57 -9.59 -7.44
CA GLU A 219 7.64 -10.16 -8.27
C GLU A 219 7.28 -10.24 -9.76
N ILE A 220 6.00 -10.48 -10.08
CA ILE A 220 5.51 -10.46 -11.46
C ILE A 220 5.56 -9.03 -12.02
N GLU A 221 5.02 -8.06 -11.30
CA GLU A 221 5.01 -6.65 -11.72
C GLU A 221 6.43 -6.07 -11.80
N LYS A 222 7.33 -6.47 -10.89
CA LYS A 222 8.76 -6.13 -10.94
C LYS A 222 9.40 -6.62 -12.22
N LYS A 223 9.13 -7.86 -12.66
CA LYS A 223 9.65 -8.38 -13.93
C LYS A 223 9.11 -7.62 -15.14
N LYS A 224 7.81 -7.28 -15.14
CA LYS A 224 7.20 -6.44 -16.18
C LYS A 224 7.87 -5.06 -16.24
N LEU A 225 8.02 -4.40 -15.10
CA LEU A 225 8.67 -3.09 -15.02
C LEU A 225 10.15 -3.15 -15.43
N LYS A 226 10.91 -4.18 -15.01
CA LYS A 226 12.29 -4.39 -15.51
C LYS A 226 12.34 -4.54 -17.03
N THR A 227 11.34 -5.19 -17.62
CA THR A 227 11.24 -5.35 -19.08
C THR A 227 10.96 -4.01 -19.75
N LEU A 228 10.05 -3.20 -19.19
CA LEU A 228 9.79 -1.84 -19.65
C LEU A 228 11.05 -0.96 -19.55
N LEU A 229 11.78 -1.02 -18.44
CA LEU A 229 13.00 -0.23 -18.25
C LEU A 229 14.11 -0.58 -19.25
N LYS A 230 14.05 -1.72 -19.95
CA LYS A 230 15.00 -2.04 -21.03
C LYS A 230 14.84 -1.13 -22.24
N SER A 231 13.61 -0.75 -22.62
CA SER A 231 13.35 0.14 -23.75
C SER A 231 13.58 1.62 -23.41
N VAL A 232 13.57 1.96 -22.12
CA VAL A 232 13.83 3.31 -21.64
C VAL A 232 15.31 3.68 -21.82
N ASN A 233 15.58 4.84 -22.40
CA ASN A 233 16.94 5.31 -22.63
C ASN A 233 17.57 5.96 -21.38
N ARG A 234 16.77 6.73 -20.62
CA ARG A 234 17.24 7.50 -19.46
C ARG A 234 16.24 7.43 -18.33
N VAL A 235 16.76 7.35 -17.11
CA VAL A 235 15.99 7.35 -15.86
C VAL A 235 16.54 8.45 -14.96
N ASN A 236 15.66 9.27 -14.42
CA ASN A 236 15.98 10.22 -13.37
C ASN A 236 15.57 9.63 -12.03
N ILE A 237 16.37 9.85 -11.00
CA ILE A 237 16.16 9.27 -9.68
C ILE A 237 15.84 10.39 -8.71
N THR A 238 14.82 10.19 -7.87
CA THR A 238 14.63 10.98 -6.65
C THR A 238 14.74 10.06 -5.46
N THR A 239 15.50 10.48 -4.45
CA THR A 239 15.65 9.72 -3.21
C THR A 239 15.21 10.56 -2.04
N ASP A 240 14.44 9.97 -1.14
CA ASP A 240 14.08 10.57 0.13
C ASP A 240 14.49 9.64 1.26
N MET A 241 15.04 10.20 2.34
CA MET A 241 15.50 9.45 3.50
C MET A 241 15.01 10.13 4.77
N TRP A 242 14.31 9.36 5.60
CA TRP A 242 13.81 9.84 6.88
C TRP A 242 14.05 8.81 7.97
N LYS A 243 14.03 9.27 9.21
CA LYS A 243 14.03 8.40 10.39
C LYS A 243 12.61 8.28 10.91
N SER A 244 12.13 7.05 11.07
CA SER A 244 10.86 6.77 11.74
C SER A 244 10.94 7.24 13.19
N GLY A 245 10.02 8.11 13.63
CA GLY A 245 10.01 8.61 15.00
C GLY A 245 9.81 7.50 16.04
N ASN A 246 8.93 6.54 15.74
CA ASN A 246 8.56 5.48 16.67
C ASN A 246 9.63 4.38 16.76
N GLN A 247 10.23 4.01 15.63
CA GLN A 247 11.18 2.90 15.57
C GLN A 247 12.64 3.36 15.60
N LYS A 248 12.90 4.66 15.38
CA LYS A 248 14.23 5.25 15.19
C LYS A 248 15.06 4.61 14.06
N ILE A 249 14.39 3.93 13.12
CA ILE A 249 15.00 3.30 11.95
C ILE A 249 15.01 4.30 10.79
N GLY A 250 16.14 4.39 10.09
CA GLY A 250 16.27 5.16 8.85
C GLY A 250 15.77 4.37 7.65
N TYR A 251 14.79 4.92 6.94
CA TYR A 251 14.28 4.37 5.69
C TYR A 251 14.70 5.27 4.53
N MET A 252 14.98 4.64 3.40
CA MET A 252 15.21 5.32 2.13
C MET A 252 14.27 4.78 1.09
N VAL A 253 13.65 5.70 0.35
CA VAL A 253 12.88 5.39 -0.86
C VAL A 253 13.65 5.88 -2.08
N VAL A 254 13.69 5.04 -3.11
CA VAL A 254 14.28 5.35 -4.41
C VAL A 254 13.18 5.30 -5.44
N THR A 255 12.91 6.44 -6.07
CA THR A 255 11.89 6.57 -7.11
C THR A 255 12.55 6.86 -8.44
N GLY A 256 12.18 6.10 -9.46
CA GLY A 256 12.58 6.31 -10.84
C GLY A 256 11.52 7.08 -11.61
N HIS A 257 11.97 8.04 -12.39
CA HIS A 257 11.16 8.87 -13.27
C HIS A 257 11.68 8.74 -14.70
N PHE A 258 10.80 8.44 -15.64
CA PHE A 258 11.16 8.26 -17.04
C PHE A 258 9.99 8.55 -17.96
N ILE A 259 10.27 8.72 -19.25
CA ILE A 259 9.24 8.86 -20.30
C ILE A 259 9.14 7.50 -21.02
N ASP A 260 7.93 6.98 -21.15
CA ASP A 260 7.67 5.73 -21.88
C ASP A 260 7.60 5.95 -23.41
N SER A 261 7.41 4.86 -24.16
CA SER A 261 7.28 4.92 -25.63
C SER A 261 6.07 5.69 -26.13
N GLU A 262 5.06 5.89 -25.27
CA GLU A 262 3.84 6.65 -25.56
C GLU A 262 3.98 8.12 -25.14
N TRP A 263 5.20 8.58 -24.83
CA TRP A 263 5.49 9.94 -24.38
C TRP A 263 4.79 10.32 -23.06
N ARG A 264 4.44 9.35 -22.22
CA ARG A 264 3.86 9.62 -20.90
C ARG A 264 4.95 9.61 -19.82
N LEU A 265 4.85 10.57 -18.91
CA LEU A 265 5.69 10.60 -17.72
C LEU A 265 5.30 9.46 -16.78
N GLN A 266 6.27 8.62 -16.44
CA GLN A 266 6.12 7.50 -15.53
C GLN A 266 6.90 7.77 -14.24
N LYS A 267 6.25 7.55 -13.10
CA LYS A 267 6.85 7.58 -11.77
C LYS A 267 6.68 6.21 -11.12
N ARG A 268 7.79 5.56 -10.74
CA ARG A 268 7.77 4.21 -10.13
C ARG A 268 8.70 4.16 -8.92
N VAL A 269 8.19 3.69 -7.79
CA VAL A 269 9.03 3.38 -6.63
C VAL A 269 9.83 2.12 -6.95
N LEU A 270 11.14 2.27 -7.04
CA LEU A 270 12.06 1.18 -7.37
C LEU A 270 12.47 0.41 -6.12
N ASN A 271 12.70 1.11 -5.01
CA ASN A 271 13.10 0.45 -3.79
C ASN A 271 12.66 1.23 -2.56
N PHE A 272 12.35 0.49 -1.49
CA PHE A 272 12.05 0.99 -0.16
C PHE A 272 12.76 0.08 0.83
N PHE A 273 13.81 0.58 1.47
CA PHE A 273 14.67 -0.26 2.30
C PHE A 273 15.20 0.50 3.52
N ASN A 274 15.63 -0.24 4.53
CA ASN A 274 16.30 0.35 5.67
C ASN A 274 17.77 0.63 5.32
N VAL A 275 18.27 1.78 5.75
CA VAL A 275 19.70 2.08 5.67
C VAL A 275 20.24 1.93 7.09
N PRO A 276 21.02 0.89 7.41
CA PRO A 276 21.57 0.77 8.76
C PRO A 276 22.57 1.90 9.03
N PRO A 277 22.72 2.34 10.30
CA PRO A 277 23.80 3.22 10.69
C PRO A 277 25.17 2.57 10.43
N PRO A 278 26.22 3.34 10.13
CA PRO A 278 26.24 4.80 9.99
C PRO A 278 25.67 5.24 8.63
N HIS A 279 24.79 6.25 8.60
CA HIS A 279 24.27 6.82 7.35
C HIS A 279 25.32 7.67 6.63
N SER A 280 26.47 7.07 6.30
CA SER A 280 27.54 7.73 5.57
C SER A 280 27.16 7.85 4.09
N GLY A 281 27.69 8.88 3.42
CA GLY A 281 27.49 9.03 1.98
C GLY A 281 27.99 7.81 1.17
N VAL A 282 28.99 7.09 1.68
CA VAL A 282 29.51 5.86 1.06
C VAL A 282 28.46 4.75 1.10
N ILE A 283 27.85 4.50 2.27
CA ILE A 283 26.83 3.45 2.43
C ILE A 283 25.60 3.76 1.58
N ILE A 284 25.21 5.03 1.50
CA ILE A 284 24.11 5.47 0.65
C ILE A 284 24.44 5.26 -0.83
N ALA A 285 25.64 5.62 -1.27
CA ALA A 285 26.09 5.38 -2.64
C ALA A 285 26.07 3.88 -2.99
N ASP A 286 26.59 3.03 -2.11
CA ASP A 286 26.60 1.57 -2.31
C ASP A 286 25.18 1.00 -2.39
N ALA A 287 24.27 1.46 -1.54
CA ALA A 287 22.88 1.02 -1.55
C ALA A 287 22.16 1.45 -2.84
N LEU A 288 22.37 2.68 -3.30
CA LEU A 288 21.84 3.17 -4.58
C LEU A 288 22.43 2.41 -5.76
N GLN A 289 23.74 2.16 -5.77
CA GLN A 289 24.40 1.39 -6.82
C GLN A 289 23.86 -0.04 -6.90
N LYS A 290 23.65 -0.71 -5.76
CA LYS A 290 23.01 -2.04 -5.69
C LYS A 290 21.60 -1.99 -6.26
N CYS A 291 20.82 -0.98 -5.90
CA CYS A 291 19.48 -0.76 -6.47
C CYS A 291 19.55 -0.60 -8.00
N PHE A 292 20.48 0.20 -8.53
CA PHE A 292 20.59 0.43 -9.97
C PHE A 292 20.95 -0.85 -10.73
N ILE A 293 21.88 -1.65 -10.20
CA ILE A 293 22.27 -2.95 -10.78
C ILE A 293 21.09 -3.93 -10.72
N GLU A 294 20.37 -4.00 -9.60
CA GLU A 294 19.23 -4.89 -9.47
C GLU A 294 18.15 -4.59 -10.51
N TRP A 295 17.89 -3.30 -10.78
CA TRP A 295 16.91 -2.86 -11.77
C TRP A 295 17.43 -2.83 -13.21
N GLY A 296 18.74 -3.04 -13.45
CA GLY A 296 19.35 -2.99 -14.78
C GLY A 296 19.38 -1.58 -15.39
N ILE A 297 19.50 -0.56 -14.53
CA ILE A 297 19.49 0.86 -14.91
C ILE A 297 20.80 1.56 -14.60
N GLU A 298 21.84 0.84 -14.19
CA GLU A 298 23.15 1.33 -13.78
C GLU A 298 23.93 2.08 -14.86
N ASP A 299 23.47 2.05 -16.11
CA ASP A 299 24.04 2.82 -17.22
C ASP A 299 23.04 3.83 -17.83
N LYS A 300 21.86 3.97 -17.21
CA LYS A 300 20.73 4.77 -17.70
C LYS A 300 20.38 5.95 -16.78
N VAL A 301 20.99 6.02 -15.59
CA VAL A 301 20.76 7.11 -14.63
C VAL A 301 21.33 8.42 -15.20
N SER A 302 20.47 9.41 -15.41
CA SER A 302 20.86 10.72 -15.95
C SER A 302 21.04 11.77 -14.85
N THR A 303 20.08 11.88 -13.95
CA THR A 303 20.06 12.86 -12.85
C THR A 303 19.57 12.22 -11.57
N ILE A 304 20.15 12.61 -10.45
CA ILE A 304 19.74 12.21 -9.11
C ILE A 304 19.34 13.48 -8.34
N THR A 305 18.11 13.49 -7.82
CA THR A 305 17.59 14.53 -6.94
C THR A 305 17.56 14.02 -5.51
N VAL A 306 18.25 14.74 -4.62
CA VAL A 306 18.41 14.42 -3.19
C VAL A 306 18.10 15.66 -2.35
N ASP A 307 17.82 15.47 -1.05
CA ASP A 307 17.76 16.58 -0.11
C ASP A 307 19.15 17.25 0.09
N ASN A 308 19.21 18.36 0.83
CA ASN A 308 20.46 19.10 1.04
C ASN A 308 21.31 18.56 2.20
N ALA A 309 21.12 17.32 2.63
CA ALA A 309 21.96 16.77 3.69
C ALA A 309 23.40 16.54 3.21
N LYS A 310 24.38 16.93 4.04
CA LYS A 310 25.83 16.86 3.70
C LYS A 310 26.31 15.47 3.24
N TYR A 311 25.71 14.40 3.77
CA TYR A 311 26.10 13.04 3.39
C TYR A 311 25.70 12.71 1.94
N ASN A 312 24.66 13.35 1.40
CA ASN A 312 24.23 13.16 0.01
C ASN A 312 25.22 13.77 -0.98
N ASP A 313 25.87 14.88 -0.66
CA ASP A 313 26.94 15.44 -1.50
C ASP A 313 28.07 14.39 -1.71
N THR A 314 28.43 13.66 -0.64
CA THR A 314 29.43 12.59 -0.73
C THR A 314 28.92 11.41 -1.56
N ALA A 315 27.67 10.99 -1.36
CA ALA A 315 27.08 9.87 -2.08
C ALA A 315 27.00 10.15 -3.59
N VAL A 316 26.49 11.33 -3.96
CA VAL A 316 26.33 11.74 -5.35
C VAL A 316 27.68 11.92 -6.04
N ARG A 317 28.70 12.42 -5.32
CA ARG A 317 30.08 12.48 -5.86
C ARG A 317 30.60 11.09 -6.21
N ILE A 318 30.51 10.13 -5.29
CA ILE A 318 30.97 8.74 -5.52
C ILE A 318 30.26 8.14 -6.73
N LEU A 319 28.93 8.30 -6.80
CA LEU A 319 28.16 7.84 -7.94
C LEU A 319 28.63 8.52 -9.23
N LYS A 320 28.75 9.85 -9.24
CA LYS A 320 29.20 10.63 -10.40
C LYS A 320 30.56 10.15 -10.91
N ASP A 321 31.51 9.88 -10.02
CA ASP A 321 32.83 9.37 -10.38
C ASP A 321 32.73 7.99 -11.04
N ASN A 322 31.93 7.08 -10.45
CA ASN A 322 31.66 5.75 -11.02
C ASN A 322 31.03 5.82 -12.42
N PHE A 323 30.03 6.69 -12.63
CA PHE A 323 29.39 6.89 -13.94
C PHE A 323 30.31 7.60 -14.94
N SER A 324 31.21 8.48 -14.47
CA SER A 324 32.21 9.15 -15.31
C SER A 324 33.20 8.15 -15.90
N LEU A 325 33.68 7.21 -15.08
CA LEU A 325 34.59 6.14 -15.52
C LEU A 325 33.97 5.28 -16.62
N LYS A 326 32.65 5.04 -16.56
CA LYS A 326 31.92 4.29 -17.58
C LYS A 326 31.57 5.10 -18.83
N LYS A 327 31.85 6.41 -18.86
CA LYS A 327 31.43 7.37 -19.92
C LYS A 327 29.91 7.37 -20.18
N LYS A 328 29.11 7.15 -19.13
CA LYS A 328 27.63 7.06 -19.21
C LYS A 328 26.90 8.31 -18.73
N LEU A 329 27.62 9.35 -18.31
CA LEU A 329 27.00 10.58 -17.83
C LEU A 329 26.39 11.41 -18.95
N ALA A 330 25.10 11.75 -18.80
CA ALA A 330 24.47 12.75 -19.63
C ALA A 330 25.12 14.12 -19.41
N PHE A 331 25.31 14.89 -20.49
CA PHE A 331 25.87 16.26 -20.46
C PHE A 331 27.17 16.40 -19.65
N ALA A 332 28.06 15.40 -19.74
CA ALA A 332 29.31 15.32 -18.96
C ALA A 332 29.10 15.44 -17.43
N GLY A 333 27.92 15.06 -16.94
CA GLY A 333 27.57 15.08 -15.52
C GLY A 333 27.29 16.47 -14.94
N LYS A 334 27.08 17.50 -15.79
CA LYS A 334 26.72 18.85 -15.33
C LYS A 334 25.38 18.87 -14.59
N ILE A 335 24.43 18.06 -15.04
CA ILE A 335 23.08 17.95 -14.44
C ILE A 335 22.87 16.68 -13.62
N PHE A 336 23.95 16.01 -13.22
CA PHE A 336 23.86 14.71 -12.52
C PHE A 336 23.29 14.87 -11.10
N HIS A 337 23.59 15.98 -10.44
CA HIS A 337 23.11 16.30 -9.11
C HIS A 337 22.11 17.45 -9.18
N ALA A 338 20.85 17.17 -8.82
CA ALA A 338 19.85 18.19 -8.55
C ALA A 338 19.57 18.23 -7.05
N ARG A 339 19.50 19.42 -6.48
CA ARG A 339 19.07 19.61 -5.09
C ARG A 339 17.56 19.73 -5.03
N CYS A 340 16.95 19.22 -3.97
CA CYS A 340 15.51 19.31 -3.78
C CYS A 340 15.09 20.77 -3.53
N CYS A 341 14.44 21.41 -4.52
CA CYS A 341 13.94 22.78 -4.42
C CYS A 341 12.93 22.96 -3.28
N ALA A 342 12.04 21.98 -3.05
CA ALA A 342 11.09 22.03 -1.93
C ALA A 342 11.81 22.05 -0.58
N HIS A 343 12.92 21.33 -0.46
CA HIS A 343 13.74 21.35 0.75
C HIS A 343 14.50 22.68 0.90
N ILE A 344 15.02 23.25 -0.19
CA ILE A 344 15.65 24.58 -0.18
C ILE A 344 14.65 25.64 0.31
N ILE A 345 13.44 25.66 -0.26
CA ILE A 345 12.37 26.57 0.17
C ILE A 345 12.05 26.35 1.64
N ASN A 346 11.93 25.09 2.08
CA ASN A 346 11.70 24.79 3.50
C ASN A 346 12.79 25.37 4.40
N LEU A 347 14.06 25.25 4.04
CA LEU A 347 15.16 25.82 4.83
C LEU A 347 15.08 27.36 4.86
N MET A 348 14.88 28.01 3.71
CA MET A 348 14.78 29.47 3.63
C MET A 348 13.61 30.00 4.45
N VAL A 349 12.44 29.39 4.30
CA VAL A 349 11.23 29.83 4.99
C VAL A 349 11.31 29.56 6.48
N GLN A 350 11.81 28.40 6.91
CA GLN A 350 12.01 28.13 8.33
C GLN A 350 12.96 29.13 8.97
N ASP A 351 14.03 29.53 8.27
CA ASP A 351 14.95 30.53 8.78
C ASP A 351 14.27 31.88 8.96
N GLY A 352 13.47 32.33 7.99
CA GLY A 352 12.66 33.54 8.11
C GLY A 352 11.60 33.47 9.22
N ILE A 353 10.97 32.32 9.44
CA ILE A 353 9.98 32.12 10.51
C ILE A 353 10.62 32.26 11.90
N LYS A 354 11.90 31.91 12.08
CA LYS A 354 12.57 32.03 13.39
C LYS A 354 12.65 33.47 13.90
N GLU A 355 12.75 34.46 13.02
CA GLU A 355 12.80 35.88 13.39
C GLU A 355 11.52 36.37 14.09
N ILE A 356 10.42 35.63 13.92
CA ILE A 356 9.13 35.87 14.59
C ILE A 356 8.70 34.65 15.41
N GLY A 357 9.66 33.81 15.80
CA GLY A 357 9.43 32.55 16.49
C GLY A 357 8.57 32.72 17.74
N ASP A 358 8.81 33.77 18.53
CA ASP A 358 8.05 34.06 19.75
C ASP A 358 6.54 34.19 19.48
N ILE A 359 6.16 34.89 18.41
CA ILE A 359 4.74 35.07 18.05
C ILE A 359 4.13 33.75 17.57
N VAL A 360 4.89 33.00 16.76
CA VAL A 360 4.46 31.69 16.27
C VAL A 360 4.28 30.71 17.43
N ASP A 361 5.15 30.75 18.42
CA ASP A 361 5.09 29.93 19.63
C ASP A 361 3.85 30.27 20.47
N ILE A 362 3.51 31.56 20.62
CA ILE A 362 2.26 31.99 21.29
C ILE A 362 1.05 31.39 20.57
N VAL A 363 0.95 31.54 19.24
CA VAL A 363 -0.18 30.98 18.48
C VAL A 363 -0.22 29.45 18.59
N ARG A 364 0.94 28.80 18.55
CA ARG A 364 1.05 27.33 18.69
C ARG A 364 0.53 26.85 20.03
N GLU A 365 0.99 27.45 21.13
CA GLU A 365 0.54 27.06 22.47
C GLU A 365 -0.94 27.40 22.67
N ALA A 366 -1.45 28.47 22.08
CA ALA A 366 -2.87 28.79 22.05
C ALA A 366 -3.70 27.68 21.38
N VAL A 367 -3.31 27.26 20.17
CA VAL A 367 -3.98 26.18 19.43
C VAL A 367 -3.88 24.84 20.18
N LYS A 368 -2.71 24.54 20.75
CA LYS A 368 -2.48 23.32 21.54
C LYS A 368 -3.34 23.29 22.80
N TYR A 369 -3.48 24.41 23.52
CA TYR A 369 -4.34 24.51 24.69
C TYR A 369 -5.81 24.22 24.35
N LEU A 370 -6.29 24.80 23.25
CA LEU A 370 -7.66 24.61 22.77
C LEU A 370 -7.89 23.17 22.31
N ASN A 371 -6.97 22.61 21.51
CA ASN A 371 -7.06 21.25 21.00
C ASN A 371 -6.90 20.16 22.09
N ALA A 372 -6.40 20.51 23.28
CA ALA A 372 -6.23 19.55 24.38
C ALA A 372 -7.56 19.07 25.00
N SER A 373 -8.68 19.76 24.74
CA SER A 373 -9.98 19.39 25.30
C SER A 373 -11.12 19.68 24.34
N GLU A 374 -11.99 18.70 24.13
CA GLU A 374 -13.20 18.86 23.33
C GLU A 374 -14.11 19.95 23.90
N ALA A 375 -14.24 20.04 25.22
CA ALA A 375 -15.03 21.09 25.87
C ALA A 375 -14.53 22.50 25.54
N ARG A 376 -13.20 22.69 25.49
CA ARG A 376 -12.58 23.96 25.09
C ARG A 376 -12.87 24.31 23.64
N LEU A 377 -12.79 23.32 22.74
CA LEU A 377 -13.15 23.49 21.33
C LEU A 377 -14.62 23.84 21.12
N ILE A 378 -15.54 23.21 21.86
CA ILE A 378 -16.97 23.51 21.80
C ILE A 378 -17.22 24.96 22.24
N GLN A 379 -16.61 25.40 23.33
CA GLN A 379 -16.73 26.78 23.81
C GLN A 379 -16.15 27.79 22.80
N PHE A 380 -14.95 27.53 22.27
CA PHE A 380 -14.31 28.35 21.25
C PHE A 380 -15.17 28.45 19.98
N SER A 381 -15.70 27.30 19.50
CA SER A 381 -16.63 27.25 18.37
C SER A 381 -17.92 28.02 18.64
N GLY A 382 -18.43 27.97 19.87
CA GLY A 382 -19.59 28.76 20.30
C GLY A 382 -19.36 30.27 20.14
N ILE A 383 -18.19 30.77 20.53
CA ILE A 383 -17.82 32.18 20.35
C ILE A 383 -17.64 32.51 18.86
N ALA A 384 -16.97 31.63 18.10
CA ALA A 384 -16.79 31.82 16.66
C ALA A 384 -18.15 31.92 15.92
N LYS A 385 -19.13 31.08 16.29
CA LYS A 385 -20.50 31.13 15.77
C LYS A 385 -21.23 32.42 16.14
N GLN A 386 -21.05 32.92 17.37
CA GLN A 386 -21.61 34.22 17.78
C GLN A 386 -21.07 35.38 16.94
N LEU A 387 -19.81 35.29 16.49
CA LEU A 387 -19.19 36.25 15.58
C LEU A 387 -19.45 35.96 14.09
N GLN A 388 -20.32 34.99 13.77
CA GLN A 388 -20.65 34.59 12.39
C GLN A 388 -19.43 34.15 11.57
N LEU A 389 -18.38 33.66 12.22
CA LEU A 389 -17.18 33.15 11.54
C LEU A 389 -17.43 31.72 11.02
N SER A 390 -16.94 31.43 9.81
CA SER A 390 -17.03 30.08 9.24
C SER A 390 -16.27 29.08 10.12
N SER A 391 -16.92 27.97 10.47
CA SER A 391 -16.35 26.89 11.29
C SER A 391 -15.24 26.13 10.55
N LYS A 392 -14.03 26.70 10.49
CA LYS A 392 -12.80 25.96 10.16
C LYS A 392 -12.13 25.47 11.44
N LYS A 393 -11.63 24.24 11.43
CA LYS A 393 -10.93 23.65 12.58
C LYS A 393 -9.57 24.34 12.77
N LEU A 394 -9.17 24.58 14.02
CA LEU A 394 -7.80 24.98 14.32
C LEU A 394 -6.85 23.81 14.08
N ILE A 395 -5.79 24.04 13.32
CA ILE A 395 -4.81 23.02 12.92
C ILE A 395 -3.53 23.29 13.70
N LEU A 396 -3.03 22.29 14.44
CA LEU A 396 -1.72 22.37 15.08
C LEU A 396 -0.63 22.08 14.04
N ASP A 397 0.44 22.86 14.05
CA ASP A 397 1.53 22.69 13.10
C ASP A 397 2.45 21.50 13.46
N CYS A 398 3.23 21.10 12.47
CA CYS A 398 4.41 20.25 12.63
C CYS A 398 5.64 21.17 12.50
N PRO A 399 6.38 21.46 13.58
CA PRO A 399 7.46 22.46 13.58
C PRO A 399 8.56 22.22 12.54
N THR A 400 8.72 20.97 12.09
CA THR A 400 9.71 20.60 11.07
C THR A 400 9.24 20.84 9.64
N ARG A 401 7.98 21.26 9.42
CA ARG A 401 7.37 21.52 8.11
C ARG A 401 6.70 22.88 8.08
N TRP A 402 7.36 23.85 7.45
CA TRP A 402 6.91 25.24 7.42
C TRP A 402 5.48 25.42 6.85
N ASN A 403 5.08 24.60 5.87
CA ASN A 403 3.72 24.62 5.28
C ASN A 403 2.64 24.44 6.35
N SER A 404 2.89 23.58 7.34
CA SER A 404 1.92 23.36 8.42
C SER A 404 1.85 24.53 9.40
N THR A 405 2.97 25.21 9.64
CA THR A 405 3.01 26.47 10.41
C THR A 405 2.23 27.56 9.69
N TYR A 406 2.40 27.71 8.37
CA TYR A 406 1.58 28.62 7.57
C TYR A 406 0.08 28.31 7.70
N LEU A 407 -0.33 27.04 7.56
CA LEU A 407 -1.74 26.65 7.67
C LEU A 407 -2.30 26.92 9.07
N MET A 408 -1.53 26.68 10.14
CA MET A 408 -1.91 27.02 11.52
C MET A 408 -2.12 28.53 11.67
N LEU A 409 -1.17 29.35 11.21
CA LEU A 409 -1.26 30.80 11.32
C LEU A 409 -2.42 31.36 10.49
N ALA A 410 -2.61 30.88 9.26
CA ALA A 410 -3.70 31.30 8.39
C ALA A 410 -5.08 30.89 8.93
N ALA A 411 -5.17 29.74 9.62
CA ALA A 411 -6.38 29.33 10.32
C ALA A 411 -6.63 30.18 11.56
N ALA A 412 -5.62 30.37 12.40
CA ALA A 412 -5.70 31.16 13.64
C ALA A 412 -6.06 32.63 13.37
N LEU A 413 -5.51 33.22 12.30
CA LEU A 413 -5.77 34.61 11.91
C LEU A 413 -7.27 34.87 11.66
N LYS A 414 -8.01 33.89 11.12
CA LYS A 414 -9.46 34.00 10.92
C LYS A 414 -10.24 34.09 12.22
N PHE A 415 -9.65 33.61 13.31
CA PHE A 415 -10.24 33.61 14.65
C PHE A 415 -9.59 34.65 15.57
N ARG A 416 -8.81 35.62 15.06
CA ARG A 416 -8.11 36.64 15.88
C ARG A 416 -9.01 37.32 16.92
N GLU A 417 -10.27 37.56 16.57
CA GLU A 417 -11.29 38.16 17.44
C GLU A 417 -11.82 37.20 18.53
N VAL A 418 -11.70 35.89 18.32
CA VAL A 418 -12.20 34.85 19.24
C VAL A 418 -11.24 34.64 20.41
N PHE A 419 -9.93 34.70 20.17
CA PHE A 419 -8.89 34.48 21.19
C PHE A 419 -9.07 35.32 22.47
N PRO A 420 -9.20 36.66 22.41
CA PRO A 420 -9.38 37.48 23.61
C PRO A 420 -10.73 37.20 24.29
N ARG A 421 -11.80 36.98 23.53
CA ARG A 421 -13.14 36.65 24.10
C ARG A 421 -13.17 35.28 24.76
N TYR A 422 -12.32 34.36 24.32
CA TYR A 422 -12.15 33.06 24.94
C TYR A 422 -11.39 33.18 26.26
N GLN A 423 -10.35 34.02 26.32
CA GLN A 423 -9.63 34.35 27.55
C GLN A 423 -10.56 34.89 28.65
N ASP A 424 -11.54 35.74 28.28
CA ASP A 424 -12.55 36.24 29.23
C ASP A 424 -13.39 35.12 29.87
N ARG A 425 -13.54 33.97 29.19
CA ARG A 425 -14.32 32.82 29.65
C ARG A 425 -13.50 31.73 30.34
N ASP A 426 -12.22 31.60 29.98
CA ASP A 426 -11.28 30.66 30.58
C ASP A 426 -10.02 31.41 31.06
N PRO A 427 -9.94 31.76 32.36
CA PRO A 427 -8.78 32.42 32.95
C PRO A 427 -7.48 31.60 32.85
N GLY A 428 -7.56 30.29 32.60
CA GLY A 428 -6.41 29.42 32.34
C GLY A 428 -5.78 29.63 30.96
N PHE A 429 -6.43 30.38 30.07
CA PHE A 429 -5.95 30.68 28.74
C PHE A 429 -5.10 31.97 28.72
N SER A 430 -3.79 31.81 28.75
CA SER A 430 -2.83 32.93 28.73
C SER A 430 -2.22 33.23 27.35
N TYR A 431 -2.37 32.33 26.39
CA TYR A 431 -1.73 32.43 25.07
C TYR A 431 -2.58 33.24 24.09
N VAL A 432 -2.60 34.57 24.26
CA VAL A 432 -3.33 35.49 23.38
C VAL A 432 -2.33 36.43 22.69
N PRO A 433 -2.18 36.33 21.35
CA PRO A 433 -1.36 37.28 20.61
C PRO A 433 -1.95 38.70 20.70
N SER A 434 -1.08 39.71 20.79
CA SER A 434 -1.48 41.12 20.79
C SER A 434 -1.98 41.57 19.41
N LEU A 435 -2.60 42.75 19.33
CA LEU A 435 -3.01 43.32 18.04
C LEU A 435 -1.81 43.53 17.09
N GLU A 436 -0.67 43.96 17.62
CA GLU A 436 0.56 44.11 16.83
C GLU A 436 1.08 42.77 16.33
N ASP A 437 0.98 41.72 17.14
CA ASP A 437 1.36 40.35 16.74
C ASP A 437 0.47 39.84 15.61
N TRP A 438 -0.85 40.10 15.66
CA TRP A 438 -1.76 39.72 14.58
C TRP A 438 -1.44 40.42 13.26
N ILE A 439 -1.02 41.68 13.29
CA ILE A 439 -0.57 42.41 12.09
C ILE A 439 0.68 41.73 11.50
N LYS A 440 1.64 41.35 12.34
CA LYS A 440 2.85 40.61 11.91
C LYS A 440 2.48 39.25 11.32
N VAL A 441 1.57 38.51 11.95
CA VAL A 441 1.05 37.22 11.46
C VAL A 441 0.33 37.38 10.12
N GLU A 442 -0.44 38.46 9.93
CA GLU A 442 -1.13 38.74 8.67
C GLU A 442 -0.14 38.98 7.52
N HIS A 443 0.87 39.84 7.72
CA HIS A 443 1.92 40.06 6.73
C HIS A 443 2.72 38.78 6.43
N LEU A 444 3.05 38.00 7.46
CA LEU A 444 3.72 36.72 7.28
C LEU A 444 2.85 35.77 6.44
N CYS A 445 1.56 35.64 6.75
CA CYS A 445 0.66 34.76 6.00
C CYS A 445 0.59 35.15 4.51
N GLN A 446 0.53 36.45 4.19
CA GLN A 446 0.54 36.92 2.80
C GLN A 446 1.83 36.50 2.08
N PHE A 447 2.98 36.67 2.74
CA PHE A 447 4.28 36.27 2.18
C PHE A 447 4.41 34.75 2.03
N LEU A 448 4.06 33.98 3.06
CA LEU A 448 4.11 32.52 3.07
C LEU A 448 3.13 31.88 2.09
N GLY A 449 1.99 32.54 1.83
CA GLY A 449 1.02 32.10 0.83
C GLY A 449 1.63 31.93 -0.56
N LEU A 450 2.56 32.82 -0.95
CA LEU A 450 3.29 32.71 -2.23
C LEU A 450 4.18 31.46 -2.25
N PHE A 451 4.96 31.23 -1.19
CA PHE A 451 5.79 30.03 -1.08
C PHE A 451 4.95 28.75 -1.05
N HIS A 452 3.71 28.83 -0.58
CA HIS A 452 2.85 27.66 -0.44
C HIS A 452 2.39 27.20 -1.82
N VAL A 453 1.95 28.16 -2.65
CA VAL A 453 1.62 27.93 -4.07
C VAL A 453 2.83 27.37 -4.81
N VAL A 454 4.01 28.01 -4.68
CA VAL A 454 5.23 27.56 -5.35
C VAL A 454 5.62 26.15 -4.90
N THR A 455 5.55 25.85 -3.59
CA THR A 455 5.91 24.53 -3.05
C THR A 455 4.97 23.44 -3.55
N ASN A 456 3.67 23.72 -3.64
CA ASN A 456 2.70 22.78 -4.19
C ASN A 456 2.96 22.52 -5.68
N LEU A 457 3.33 23.56 -6.43
CA LEU A 457 3.65 23.47 -7.86
C LEU A 457 4.90 22.61 -8.11
N ILE A 458 5.99 22.81 -7.36
CA ILE A 458 7.24 22.05 -7.55
C ILE A 458 7.16 20.63 -6.98
N SER A 459 6.23 20.37 -6.05
CA SER A 459 6.02 19.04 -5.44
C SER A 459 5.07 18.15 -6.26
N GLY A 460 4.54 18.67 -7.37
CA GLY A 460 3.71 17.91 -8.29
C GLY A 460 4.40 16.65 -8.80
N SER A 461 3.64 15.56 -8.95
CA SER A 461 4.19 14.27 -9.42
C SER A 461 3.54 13.69 -10.68
N GLU A 462 2.50 14.36 -11.19
CA GLU A 462 1.75 13.92 -12.38
C GLU A 462 2.10 14.73 -13.63
N TYR A 463 2.88 15.80 -13.47
CA TYR A 463 3.34 16.67 -14.54
C TYR A 463 4.83 16.97 -14.40
N PRO A 464 5.51 17.33 -15.50
CA PRO A 464 6.89 17.81 -15.43
C PRO A 464 6.99 19.10 -14.61
N THR A 465 7.86 19.09 -13.60
CA THR A 465 8.09 20.25 -12.73
C THR A 465 9.39 20.99 -13.06
N ALA A 466 10.39 20.27 -13.57
CA ALA A 466 11.74 20.80 -13.82
C ALA A 466 11.75 22.05 -14.73
N ASN A 467 10.90 22.10 -15.75
CA ASN A 467 10.76 23.22 -16.67
C ASN A 467 10.17 24.49 -16.04
N LEU A 468 9.62 24.40 -14.83
CA LEU A 468 9.04 25.55 -14.13
C LEU A 468 10.08 26.34 -13.33
N PHE A 469 11.24 25.74 -13.05
CA PHE A 469 12.25 26.36 -12.18
C PHE A 469 13.70 26.22 -12.66
N LEU A 470 13.99 25.32 -13.61
CA LEU A 470 15.28 25.26 -14.29
C LEU A 470 15.19 26.10 -15.59
N PRO A 471 16.01 27.16 -15.72
CA PRO A 471 16.02 28.03 -16.90
C PRO A 471 16.56 27.38 -18.16
#